data_AF-A0A818U0A5-F1
#
_entry.id   AF-A0A818U0A5-F1
#
_cell.length_a   1.000
_cell.length_b   1.000
_cell.length_c   1.000
_cell.angle_alpha   90.00
_cell.angle_beta   90.00
_cell.angle_gamma   90.00
#
_symmetry.space_group_name_H-M   'P 1'
#
loop_
_entity.id
_entity.type
_entity.pdbx_description
1 polymer ?
#
loop_
_entity_poly.entity_id
_entity_poly.type
_entity_poly.pdbx_seq_one_letter_code
_entity_poly.pdbx_strand_id
1 'polypeptide(L)'
;MTSLKLILFILAYIVINVKGICDRQSGPVGSIECSFNPDFDKKQWNTCLTNNYIQRQSQGREKCADQTDIYCTYACMPEVYYVRDGNVVDTCACNDSLVPPTSSLPTECLSPDGSNCDWYKNCLERKYSCQGSSTEHLFMYTTIFCNLYIKHKNVFTDRALRWINDGRKCLQVALVPFIRPFVNGTCQEIHDAAFDAFKSCNIKPYPEEGSICDMTRRDWLRAFWMMKSEYSVLTSTAAYAWLQNALDTFYECQNDPQANDFGHVYQEFKLTIDLIQTSWNNQINLNKNQFDQIAVDIAHRIAKFLMAPSERWGWYAYGIPLSIQRSISTYKQMTIALLVADLPGIINDTLIPPVNITNIEFKELIQKLKNTLVKGDLQIQNDNGIFYVSQMGHCIDMKCHATIEDIVAPPYDSKSNSNKSCFSMMSLLLVTLIFFL
;
A
#
# COMPACT_ATOMS: atom_id res chain seq x y z
N MET A 1 -42.44 57.57 15.42
CA MET A 1 -42.62 56.15 15.03
C MET A 1 -41.96 55.76 13.70
N THR A 2 -41.55 56.71 12.84
CA THR A 2 -40.94 56.43 11.52
C THR A 2 -39.44 56.14 11.60
N SER A 3 -38.70 56.78 12.51
CA SER A 3 -37.25 56.60 12.65
C SER A 3 -36.85 55.22 13.21
N LEU A 4 -37.60 54.68 14.18
CA LEU A 4 -37.33 53.35 14.76
C LEU A 4 -37.53 52.21 13.74
N LYS A 5 -38.54 52.33 12.87
CA LYS A 5 -38.79 51.34 11.80
C LYS A 5 -37.69 51.35 10.74
N LEU A 6 -37.14 52.53 10.42
CA LEU A 6 -36.03 52.66 9.48
C LEU A 6 -34.74 52.05 10.06
N ILE A 7 -34.45 52.28 11.34
CA ILE A 7 -33.30 51.68 12.03
C ILE A 7 -33.44 50.15 12.11
N LEU A 8 -34.62 49.63 12.43
CA LEU A 8 -34.90 48.20 12.42
C LEU A 8 -34.78 47.59 11.02
N PHE A 9 -35.18 48.30 9.97
CA PHE A 9 -35.04 47.84 8.59
C PHE A 9 -33.59 47.84 8.12
N ILE A 10 -32.80 48.85 8.51
CA ILE A 10 -31.36 48.91 8.23
C ILE A 10 -30.61 47.83 9.01
N LEU A 11 -30.93 47.63 10.29
CA LEU A 11 -30.35 46.54 11.09
C LEU A 11 -30.73 45.17 10.54
N ALA A 12 -31.99 44.96 10.14
CA ALA A 12 -32.41 43.73 9.49
C ALA A 12 -31.68 43.54 8.14
N TYR A 13 -31.54 44.60 7.34
CA TYR A 13 -30.82 44.53 6.06
C TYR A 13 -29.32 44.26 6.24
N ILE A 14 -28.68 44.81 7.29
CA ILE A 14 -27.29 44.53 7.62
C ILE A 14 -27.15 43.08 8.12
N VAL A 15 -28.02 42.61 9.00
CA VAL A 15 -28.00 41.23 9.52
C VAL A 15 -28.28 40.20 8.42
N ILE A 16 -29.13 40.51 7.43
CA ILE A 16 -29.42 39.62 6.28
C ILE A 16 -28.24 39.57 5.28
N ASN A 17 -27.36 40.58 5.26
CA ASN A 17 -26.24 40.66 4.30
C ASN A 17 -24.86 40.31 4.87
N VAL A 18 -24.74 39.94 6.15
CA VAL A 18 -23.52 39.27 6.65
C VAL A 18 -23.58 37.81 6.19
N LYS A 19 -23.27 37.57 4.92
CA LYS A 19 -22.97 36.21 4.45
C LYS A 19 -21.65 35.80 5.10
N GLY A 20 -21.69 34.73 5.89
CA GLY A 20 -20.47 34.06 6.34
C GLY A 20 -19.62 33.70 5.12
N ILE A 21 -18.30 33.63 5.30
CA ILE A 21 -17.37 33.36 4.19
C ILE A 21 -17.66 31.99 3.54
N CYS A 22 -18.22 31.05 4.31
CA CYS A 22 -18.70 29.76 3.83
C CYS A 22 -20.22 29.76 3.64
N ASP A 23 -20.69 29.85 2.39
CA ASP A 23 -22.10 29.61 2.07
C ASP A 23 -22.40 28.11 2.10
N ARG A 24 -23.49 27.73 2.77
CA ARG A 24 -23.86 26.33 3.02
C ARG A 24 -24.14 25.51 1.75
N GLN A 25 -24.51 26.18 0.66
CA GLN A 25 -24.92 25.55 -0.59
C GLN A 25 -23.92 25.81 -1.73
N SER A 26 -23.22 26.95 -1.72
CA SER A 26 -22.27 27.32 -2.77
C SER A 26 -20.80 27.40 -2.34
N GLY A 27 -20.48 27.30 -1.05
CA GLY A 27 -19.12 27.44 -0.53
C GLY A 27 -18.62 28.90 -0.58
N PRO A 28 -17.34 29.16 -0.95
CA PRO A 28 -16.43 28.29 -1.69
C PRO A 28 -15.45 27.51 -0.79
N VAL A 29 -15.09 26.30 -1.25
CA VAL A 29 -14.12 25.42 -0.59
C VAL A 29 -12.77 26.12 -0.40
N GLY A 30 -12.17 25.95 0.76
CA GLY A 30 -10.82 26.45 1.06
C GLY A 30 -10.77 27.88 1.56
N SER A 31 -11.91 28.58 1.60
CA SER A 31 -11.99 29.88 2.25
C SER A 31 -11.72 29.73 3.75
N ILE A 32 -10.89 30.61 4.30
CA ILE A 32 -10.45 30.53 5.69
C ILE A 32 -10.94 31.75 6.46
N GLU A 33 -11.43 31.50 7.67
CA GLU A 33 -11.82 32.54 8.62
C GLU A 33 -11.26 32.25 10.02
N CYS A 34 -11.17 33.31 10.83
CA CYS A 34 -10.78 33.21 12.22
C CYS A 34 -12.02 33.31 13.09
N SER A 35 -12.37 32.25 13.82
CA SER A 35 -13.56 32.25 14.66
C SER A 35 -13.33 31.53 16.00
N PHE A 36 -14.18 31.84 16.98
CA PHE A 36 -14.12 31.30 18.33
C PHE A 36 -15.10 30.13 18.46
N ASN A 37 -14.63 29.01 19.01
CA ASN A 37 -15.47 27.91 19.46
C ASN A 37 -15.40 27.84 21.00
N PRO A 38 -16.54 27.84 21.73
CA PRO A 38 -16.57 27.73 23.18
C PRO A 38 -15.82 26.54 23.79
N ASP A 39 -15.61 25.47 23.02
CA ASP A 39 -14.88 24.28 23.48
C ASP A 39 -13.36 24.52 23.59
N PHE A 40 -12.85 25.67 23.09
CA PHE A 40 -11.43 25.99 23.04
C PHE A 40 -11.08 27.31 23.75
N ASP A 41 -9.83 27.42 24.20
CA ASP A 41 -9.32 28.58 24.93
C ASP A 41 -9.12 29.84 24.05
N LYS A 42 -9.01 29.68 22.73
CA LYS A 42 -8.68 30.75 21.76
C LYS A 42 -9.43 30.60 20.45
N LYS A 43 -9.42 31.67 19.64
CA LYS A 43 -9.84 31.63 18.24
C LYS A 43 -8.89 30.76 17.42
N GLN A 44 -9.44 30.07 16.44
CA GLN A 44 -8.68 29.22 15.53
C GLN A 44 -9.09 29.40 14.07
N TRP A 45 -8.21 28.98 13.16
CA TRP A 45 -8.51 28.93 11.73
C TRP A 45 -9.63 27.92 11.48
N ASN A 46 -10.59 28.32 10.66
CA ASN A 46 -11.68 27.49 10.17
C ASN A 46 -11.67 27.51 8.65
N THR A 47 -11.82 26.36 8.02
CA THR A 47 -11.84 26.22 6.56
C THR A 47 -13.25 25.85 6.10
N CYS A 48 -13.75 26.51 5.06
CA CYS A 48 -14.99 26.10 4.40
C CYS A 48 -14.74 24.81 3.60
N LEU A 49 -15.41 23.72 3.97
CA LEU A 49 -15.19 22.39 3.39
C LEU A 49 -16.51 21.71 3.07
N THR A 50 -16.49 20.71 2.20
CA THR A 50 -17.68 19.90 1.94
C THR A 50 -18.03 19.06 3.18
N ASN A 51 -19.32 18.88 3.45
CA ASN A 51 -19.80 17.95 4.46
C ASN A 51 -19.23 16.54 4.26
N ASN A 52 -19.10 16.14 3.00
CA ASN A 52 -18.53 14.85 2.63
C ASN A 52 -17.04 14.75 3.05
N TYR A 53 -16.22 15.77 2.81
CA TYR A 53 -14.84 15.79 3.29
C TYR A 53 -14.78 15.68 4.82
N ILE A 54 -15.59 16.46 5.54
CA ILE A 54 -15.59 16.48 7.02
C ILE A 54 -15.96 15.09 7.57
N GLN A 55 -16.98 14.45 7.01
CA GLN A 55 -17.37 13.09 7.38
C GLN A 55 -16.24 12.10 7.13
N ARG A 56 -15.56 12.17 5.99
CA ARG A 56 -14.46 11.25 5.67
C ARG A 56 -13.23 11.50 6.55
N GLN A 57 -12.83 12.76 6.75
CA GLN A 57 -11.67 13.13 7.56
C GLN A 57 -11.85 12.78 9.03
N SER A 58 -13.07 12.97 9.56
CA SER A 58 -13.39 12.66 10.96
C SER A 58 -13.75 11.18 11.19
N GLN A 59 -13.71 10.33 10.16
CA GLN A 59 -14.14 8.93 10.22
C GLN A 59 -15.61 8.81 10.69
N GLY A 60 -16.48 9.68 10.17
CA GLY A 60 -17.92 9.73 10.45
C GLY A 60 -18.30 10.41 11.77
N ARG A 61 -17.31 10.86 12.55
CA ARG A 61 -17.55 11.44 13.89
C ARG A 61 -18.08 12.87 13.84
N GLU A 62 -17.85 13.56 12.73
CA GLU A 62 -18.20 14.96 12.52
C GLU A 62 -18.87 15.14 11.15
N LYS A 63 -19.76 16.12 11.09
CA LYS A 63 -20.53 16.49 9.89
C LYS A 63 -21.02 17.93 10.06
N CYS A 64 -21.51 18.52 8.98
CA CYS A 64 -22.22 19.80 9.09
C CYS A 64 -23.43 19.66 10.02
N ALA A 65 -23.72 20.74 10.76
CA ALA A 65 -24.79 20.77 11.75
C ALA A 65 -26.16 20.45 11.13
N ASP A 66 -26.42 20.99 9.94
CA ASP A 66 -27.54 20.60 9.09
C ASP A 66 -27.07 19.55 8.07
N GLN A 67 -27.80 18.45 7.94
CA GLN A 67 -27.45 17.37 7.01
C GLN A 67 -27.71 17.74 5.55
N THR A 68 -28.50 18.79 5.30
CA THR A 68 -28.76 19.33 3.96
C THR A 68 -27.68 20.31 3.50
N ASP A 69 -26.76 20.71 4.38
CA ASP A 69 -25.65 21.57 4.04
C ASP A 69 -24.62 20.79 3.21
N ILE A 70 -24.26 21.35 2.05
CA ILE A 70 -23.19 20.83 1.20
C ILE A 70 -21.83 21.26 1.76
N TYR A 71 -21.76 22.47 2.31
CA TYR A 71 -20.56 23.07 2.86
C TYR A 71 -20.78 23.57 4.28
N CYS A 72 -19.74 23.51 5.11
CA CYS A 72 -19.70 24.20 6.39
C CYS A 72 -18.26 24.49 6.81
N THR A 73 -18.11 25.31 7.84
CA THR A 73 -16.80 25.63 8.43
C THR A 73 -16.32 24.47 9.30
N TYR A 74 -15.05 24.11 9.13
CA TYR A 74 -14.39 23.05 9.88
C TYR A 74 -13.13 23.59 10.55
N ALA A 75 -13.03 23.36 11.86
CA ALA A 75 -12.01 23.93 12.70
C ALA A 75 -10.66 23.21 12.54
N CYS A 76 -9.56 23.96 12.64
CA CYS A 76 -8.21 23.43 12.47
C CYS A 76 -7.84 22.35 13.50
N MET A 77 -8.23 22.52 14.77
CA MET A 77 -7.91 21.57 15.84
C MET A 77 -8.46 20.15 15.60
N PRO A 78 -9.77 19.96 15.30
CA PRO A 78 -10.29 18.63 14.99
C PRO A 78 -9.79 18.09 13.64
N GLU A 79 -9.49 18.95 12.67
CA GLU A 79 -8.96 18.54 11.37
C GLU A 79 -7.53 18.00 11.41
N VAL A 80 -6.63 18.78 12.01
CA VAL A 80 -5.17 18.55 11.96
C VAL A 80 -4.69 17.72 13.14
N TYR A 81 -5.28 17.94 14.33
CA TYR A 81 -4.81 17.33 15.59
C TYR A 81 -5.79 16.32 16.19
N TYR A 82 -6.97 16.14 15.60
CA TYR A 82 -8.03 15.26 16.11
C TYR A 82 -8.49 15.58 17.54
N VAL A 83 -8.36 16.84 17.96
CA VAL A 83 -8.77 17.35 19.29
C VAL A 83 -10.02 18.22 19.15
N ARG A 84 -11.00 18.03 20.05
CA ARG A 84 -12.31 18.72 19.99
C ARG A 84 -12.53 19.78 21.07
N ASP A 85 -11.67 19.81 22.08
CA ASP A 85 -11.73 20.76 23.18
C ASP A 85 -10.33 21.03 23.76
N GLY A 86 -10.19 22.14 24.49
CA GLY A 86 -8.97 22.48 25.22
C GLY A 86 -8.14 23.58 24.55
N ASN A 87 -6.81 23.43 24.60
CA ASN A 87 -5.89 24.49 24.18
C ASN A 87 -5.66 24.46 22.66
N VAL A 88 -5.86 25.60 21.99
CA VAL A 88 -5.52 25.77 20.57
C VAL A 88 -4.00 25.85 20.42
N VAL A 89 -3.43 24.97 19.60
CA VAL A 89 -1.99 25.02 19.27
C VAL A 89 -1.70 26.18 18.32
N ASP A 90 -0.48 26.72 18.38
CA ASP A 90 -0.10 27.94 17.66
C ASP A 90 -0.33 27.85 16.13
N THR A 91 -0.14 26.68 15.53
CA THR A 91 -0.43 26.42 14.10
C THR A 91 -1.90 26.67 13.75
N CYS A 92 -2.83 26.39 14.67
CA CYS A 92 -4.25 26.62 14.49
C CYS A 92 -4.72 27.97 15.01
N ALA A 93 -3.95 28.63 15.87
CA ALA A 93 -4.36 29.86 16.53
C ALA A 93 -4.45 31.04 15.55
N CYS A 94 -5.43 31.91 15.76
CA CYS A 94 -5.61 33.13 14.98
C CYS A 94 -6.15 34.27 15.85
N ASN A 95 -6.15 35.48 15.31
CA ASN A 95 -6.81 36.65 15.89
C ASN A 95 -7.36 37.56 14.78
N ASP A 96 -8.21 38.52 15.13
CA ASP A 96 -8.90 39.39 14.16
C ASP A 96 -7.95 40.35 13.42
N SER A 97 -6.70 40.49 13.87
CA SER A 97 -5.68 41.31 13.21
C SER A 97 -4.86 40.53 12.18
N LEU A 98 -4.96 39.19 12.17
CA LEU A 98 -4.26 38.36 11.19
C LEU A 98 -5.06 38.26 9.89
N VAL A 99 -4.37 38.45 8.78
CA VAL A 99 -4.94 38.21 7.44
C VAL A 99 -5.12 36.70 7.27
N PRO A 100 -6.31 36.21 6.89
CA PRO A 100 -6.52 34.80 6.63
C PRO A 100 -5.54 34.28 5.58
N PRO A 101 -4.86 33.16 5.84
CA PRO A 101 -3.93 32.59 4.88
C PRO A 101 -4.70 32.11 3.64
N THR A 102 -4.17 32.42 2.46
CA THR A 102 -4.77 31.99 1.19
C THR A 102 -4.02 30.80 0.62
N SER A 103 -4.75 29.80 0.12
CA SER A 103 -4.14 28.70 -0.64
C SER A 103 -3.89 29.12 -2.09
N SER A 104 -2.69 28.82 -2.61
CA SER A 104 -2.39 28.91 -4.05
C SER A 104 -2.77 27.64 -4.82
N LEU A 105 -3.24 26.62 -4.11
CA LEU A 105 -3.67 25.36 -4.69
C LEU A 105 -5.14 25.45 -5.16
N PRO A 106 -5.51 24.70 -6.21
CA PRO A 106 -6.89 24.54 -6.64
C PRO A 106 -7.82 24.05 -5.52
N THR A 107 -9.11 24.37 -5.60
CA THR A 107 -10.10 24.02 -4.55
C THR A 107 -10.30 22.52 -4.40
N GLU A 108 -10.15 21.75 -5.49
CA GLU A 108 -10.19 20.29 -5.50
C GLU A 108 -9.05 19.67 -4.67
N CYS A 109 -7.97 20.41 -4.42
CA CYS A 109 -6.94 19.97 -3.51
C CYS A 109 -7.45 19.94 -2.07
N LEU A 110 -8.28 20.91 -1.70
CA LEU A 110 -8.67 21.18 -0.32
C LEU A 110 -9.88 20.35 0.15
N SER A 111 -10.65 19.78 -0.78
CA SER A 111 -11.77 18.86 -0.54
C SER A 111 -11.87 17.85 -1.70
N PRO A 112 -10.93 16.90 -1.83
CA PRO A 112 -10.91 15.95 -2.93
C PRO A 112 -12.10 14.98 -2.88
N ASP A 113 -12.64 14.65 -4.04
CA ASP A 113 -13.72 13.68 -4.19
C ASP A 113 -13.20 12.22 -4.20
N GLY A 114 -11.90 12.04 -4.37
CA GLY A 114 -11.23 10.75 -4.50
C GLY A 114 -11.11 10.25 -5.94
N SER A 115 -11.64 10.94 -6.94
CA SER A 115 -11.71 10.43 -8.32
C SER A 115 -10.46 10.76 -9.15
N ASN A 116 -9.81 11.89 -8.85
CA ASN A 116 -8.68 12.41 -9.61
C ASN A 116 -7.32 11.93 -9.07
N CYS A 117 -6.65 11.06 -9.82
CA CYS A 117 -5.32 10.56 -9.45
C CYS A 117 -4.19 11.59 -9.58
N ASP A 118 -4.39 12.64 -10.38
CA ASP A 118 -3.41 13.72 -10.51
C ASP A 118 -3.38 14.62 -9.26
N TRP A 119 -4.24 14.39 -8.26
CA TRP A 119 -4.24 15.12 -6.99
C TRP A 119 -2.87 15.07 -6.29
N TYR A 120 -2.20 13.90 -6.26
CA TYR A 120 -0.89 13.77 -5.61
C TYR A 120 0.14 14.70 -6.24
N LYS A 121 0.18 14.76 -7.57
CA LYS A 121 1.08 15.64 -8.33
C LYS A 121 0.66 17.12 -8.24
N ASN A 122 -0.60 17.41 -8.50
CA ASN A 122 -1.09 18.79 -8.67
C ASN A 122 -1.34 19.52 -7.34
N CYS A 123 -1.45 18.79 -6.24
CA CYS A 123 -1.73 19.33 -4.92
C CYS A 123 -0.57 19.10 -3.95
N LEU A 124 -0.18 17.85 -3.72
CA LEU A 124 0.78 17.48 -2.68
C LEU A 124 2.21 17.78 -3.11
N GLU A 125 2.67 17.26 -4.26
CA GLU A 125 4.00 17.56 -4.83
C GLU A 125 4.15 19.05 -5.16
N ARG A 126 3.07 19.69 -5.64
CA ARG A 126 3.07 21.14 -5.90
C ARG A 126 3.34 21.97 -4.64
N LYS A 127 2.87 21.53 -3.47
CA LYS A 127 3.18 22.19 -2.20
C LYS A 127 4.54 21.77 -1.65
N TYR A 128 4.90 20.49 -1.81
CA TYR A 128 6.09 19.90 -1.22
C TYR A 128 6.98 19.26 -2.28
N SER A 129 8.00 20.00 -2.72
CA SER A 129 9.02 19.49 -3.64
C SER A 129 9.98 18.52 -2.92
N CYS A 130 9.56 17.27 -2.74
CA CYS A 130 10.30 16.23 -2.02
C CYS A 130 11.29 15.43 -2.90
N GLN A 131 11.84 16.05 -3.95
CA GLN A 131 12.75 15.40 -4.91
C GLN A 131 13.95 14.73 -4.21
N GLY A 132 14.27 13.50 -4.63
CA GLY A 132 15.37 12.70 -4.11
C GLY A 132 15.12 12.07 -2.74
N SER A 133 13.90 12.14 -2.20
CA SER A 133 13.55 11.55 -0.90
C SER A 133 12.74 10.26 -1.03
N SER A 134 12.61 9.49 0.06
CA SER A 134 11.67 8.36 0.13
C SER A 134 10.21 8.79 -0.10
N THR A 135 9.87 10.03 0.23
CA THR A 135 8.55 10.63 0.02
C THR A 135 8.17 10.71 -1.46
N GLU A 136 9.11 11.02 -2.34
CA GLU A 136 8.88 11.04 -3.80
C GLU A 136 8.45 9.66 -4.30
N HIS A 137 9.12 8.61 -3.85
CA HIS A 137 8.76 7.23 -4.18
C HIS A 137 7.36 6.86 -3.67
N LEU A 138 6.97 7.36 -2.50
CA LEU A 138 5.65 7.15 -1.95
C LEU A 138 4.56 7.86 -2.76
N PHE A 139 4.82 9.08 -3.24
CA PHE A 139 3.89 9.81 -4.12
C PHE A 139 3.74 9.12 -5.48
N MET A 140 4.84 8.65 -6.08
CA MET A 140 4.77 7.81 -7.27
C MET A 140 3.92 6.56 -7.01
N TYR A 141 4.13 5.90 -5.88
CA TYR A 141 3.37 4.70 -5.51
C TYR A 141 1.87 4.99 -5.34
N THR A 142 1.48 6.04 -4.60
CA THR A 142 0.06 6.45 -4.47
C THR A 142 -0.60 6.70 -5.82
N THR A 143 0.13 7.34 -6.74
CA THR A 143 -0.36 7.65 -8.08
C THR A 143 -0.55 6.37 -8.90
N ILE A 144 0.39 5.42 -8.80
CA ILE A 144 0.27 4.13 -9.47
C ILE A 144 -0.93 3.35 -8.93
N PHE A 145 -1.05 3.20 -7.59
CA PHE A 145 -2.20 2.54 -6.96
C PHE A 145 -3.52 3.18 -7.39
N CYS A 146 -3.59 4.51 -7.39
CA CYS A 146 -4.77 5.25 -7.84
C CYS A 146 -5.13 4.92 -9.29
N ASN A 147 -4.13 4.82 -10.17
CA ASN A 147 -4.32 4.52 -11.59
C ASN A 147 -4.67 3.05 -11.86
N LEU A 148 -4.35 2.11 -10.96
CA LEU A 148 -4.76 0.71 -11.10
C LEU A 148 -6.28 0.58 -11.20
N TYR A 149 -7.02 1.36 -10.40
CA TYR A 149 -8.48 1.44 -10.50
C TYR A 149 -8.94 1.84 -11.91
N ILE A 150 -8.35 2.91 -12.45
CA ILE A 150 -8.76 3.49 -13.73
C ILE A 150 -8.51 2.48 -14.87
N LYS A 151 -7.35 1.81 -14.84
CA LYS A 151 -6.94 0.85 -15.88
C LYS A 151 -7.74 -0.47 -15.83
N HIS A 152 -8.15 -0.91 -14.64
CA HIS A 152 -8.67 -2.27 -14.44
C HIS A 152 -10.09 -2.33 -13.85
N LYS A 153 -10.85 -1.23 -13.91
CA LYS A 153 -12.22 -1.19 -13.36
C LYS A 153 -13.15 -2.30 -13.87
N ASN A 154 -12.92 -2.82 -15.07
CA ASN A 154 -13.80 -3.82 -15.70
C ASN A 154 -13.56 -5.26 -15.21
N VAL A 155 -12.49 -5.52 -14.44
CA VAL A 155 -12.16 -6.88 -13.96
C VAL A 155 -12.45 -7.08 -12.46
N PHE A 156 -12.92 -6.05 -11.77
CA PHE A 156 -13.29 -6.12 -10.36
C PHE A 156 -14.80 -6.21 -10.19
N THR A 157 -15.24 -6.91 -9.15
CA THR A 157 -16.64 -6.87 -8.72
C THR A 157 -17.02 -5.49 -8.17
N ASP A 158 -18.32 -5.16 -8.12
CA ASP A 158 -18.79 -3.90 -7.52
C ASP A 158 -18.31 -3.71 -6.07
N ARG A 159 -18.17 -4.80 -5.31
CA ARG A 159 -17.63 -4.75 -3.93
C ARG A 159 -16.17 -4.31 -3.92
N ALA A 160 -15.36 -4.90 -4.77
CA ALA A 160 -13.95 -4.55 -4.90
C ALA A 160 -13.77 -3.12 -5.43
N LEU A 161 -14.58 -2.69 -6.40
CA LEU A 161 -14.55 -1.32 -6.90
C LEU A 161 -14.90 -0.30 -5.82
N ARG A 162 -15.89 -0.58 -4.97
CA ARG A 162 -16.19 0.28 -3.80
C ARG A 162 -14.99 0.38 -2.87
N TRP A 163 -14.40 -0.76 -2.46
CA TRP A 163 -13.20 -0.75 -1.62
C TRP A 163 -12.05 0.05 -2.23
N ILE A 164 -11.74 -0.13 -3.53
CA ILE A 164 -10.67 0.62 -4.19
C ILE A 164 -10.99 2.14 -4.21
N ASN A 165 -12.23 2.52 -4.52
CA ASN A 165 -12.65 3.92 -4.53
C ASN A 165 -12.54 4.57 -3.15
N ASP A 166 -13.01 3.86 -2.13
CA ASP A 166 -12.99 4.34 -0.76
C ASP A 166 -11.56 4.43 -0.23
N GLY A 167 -10.70 3.45 -0.53
CA GLY A 167 -9.28 3.47 -0.19
C GLY A 167 -8.55 4.65 -0.83
N ARG A 168 -8.77 4.87 -2.13
CA ARG A 168 -8.23 6.03 -2.86
C ARG A 168 -8.67 7.37 -2.26
N LYS A 169 -9.97 7.52 -1.97
CA LYS A 169 -10.50 8.73 -1.36
C LYS A 169 -9.93 8.95 0.03
N CYS A 170 -9.88 7.90 0.85
CA CYS A 170 -9.33 7.95 2.20
C CYS A 170 -7.88 8.42 2.19
N LEU A 171 -7.05 7.90 1.27
CA LEU A 171 -5.66 8.33 1.11
C LEU A 171 -5.53 9.82 0.80
N GLN A 172 -6.33 10.34 -0.14
CA GLN A 172 -6.28 11.77 -0.47
C GLN A 172 -6.74 12.62 0.71
N VAL A 173 -7.89 12.29 1.31
CA VAL A 173 -8.47 13.01 2.45
C VAL A 173 -7.50 13.08 3.63
N ALA A 174 -6.85 11.96 3.97
CA ALA A 174 -5.88 11.88 5.07
C ALA A 174 -4.67 12.81 4.89
N LEU A 175 -4.33 13.16 3.64
CA LEU A 175 -3.18 14.02 3.32
C LEU A 175 -3.54 15.49 3.14
N VAL A 176 -4.82 15.82 3.04
CA VAL A 176 -5.30 17.22 2.93
C VAL A 176 -4.83 18.13 4.08
N PRO A 177 -4.79 17.70 5.36
CA PRO A 177 -4.33 18.56 6.46
C PRO A 177 -2.94 19.15 6.21
N PHE A 178 -2.04 18.39 5.59
CA PHE A 178 -0.68 18.83 5.28
C PHE A 178 -0.64 19.92 4.22
N ILE A 179 -1.64 20.05 3.36
CA ILE A 179 -1.69 21.08 2.33
C ILE A 179 -2.46 22.34 2.75
N ARG A 180 -3.01 22.39 3.97
CA ARG A 180 -3.62 23.60 4.53
C ARG A 180 -2.61 24.76 4.59
N PRO A 181 -3.01 26.00 4.29
CA PRO A 181 -2.05 27.10 4.18
C PRO A 181 -1.51 27.58 5.53
N PHE A 182 -2.13 27.18 6.64
CA PHE A 182 -1.63 27.39 8.01
C PHE A 182 -0.78 26.21 8.54
N VAL A 183 -0.64 25.11 7.79
CA VAL A 183 0.20 23.97 8.16
C VAL A 183 1.46 23.95 7.31
N ASN A 184 2.61 23.83 7.98
CA ASN A 184 3.91 23.61 7.36
C ASN A 184 4.44 22.25 7.82
N GLY A 185 4.35 21.26 6.93
CA GLY A 185 4.92 19.94 7.15
C GLY A 185 6.29 19.77 6.48
N THR A 186 7.05 18.79 6.93
CA THR A 186 8.25 18.30 6.27
C THR A 186 7.92 17.12 5.37
N CYS A 187 8.78 16.84 4.38
CA CYS A 187 8.63 15.65 3.54
C CYS A 187 8.57 14.36 4.38
N GLN A 188 9.31 14.29 5.50
CA GLN A 188 9.29 13.14 6.39
C GLN A 188 7.94 12.98 7.11
N GLU A 189 7.37 14.05 7.65
CA GLU A 189 6.05 13.99 8.30
C GLU A 189 4.96 13.57 7.31
N ILE A 190 5.03 14.06 6.07
CA ILE A 190 4.10 13.66 5.00
C ILE A 190 4.30 12.20 4.61
N HIS A 191 5.56 11.74 4.52
CA HIS A 191 5.88 10.35 4.27
C HIS A 191 5.25 9.44 5.32
N ASP A 192 5.42 9.78 6.59
CA ASP A 192 4.92 8.96 7.71
C ASP A 192 3.38 8.98 7.75
N ALA A 193 2.76 10.15 7.55
CA ALA A 193 1.32 10.27 7.47
C ALA A 193 0.73 9.50 6.27
N ALA A 194 1.36 9.56 5.11
CA ALA A 194 0.94 8.80 3.94
C ALA A 194 1.09 7.29 4.19
N PHE A 195 2.20 6.86 4.79
CA PHE A 195 2.42 5.45 5.13
C PHE A 195 1.38 4.92 6.13
N ASP A 196 1.02 5.69 7.14
CA ASP A 196 -0.03 5.31 8.09
C ASP A 196 -1.44 5.37 7.49
N ALA A 197 -1.70 6.33 6.60
CA ALA A 197 -2.91 6.37 5.79
C ALA A 197 -3.01 5.13 4.89
N PHE A 198 -1.92 4.69 4.27
CA PHE A 198 -1.89 3.45 3.49
C PHE A 198 -2.30 2.23 4.28
N LYS A 199 -1.81 2.08 5.52
CA LYS A 199 -2.24 0.96 6.38
C LYS A 199 -3.73 1.04 6.69
N SER A 200 -4.19 2.17 7.19
CA SER A 200 -5.58 2.31 7.64
C SER A 200 -6.59 2.30 6.49
N CYS A 201 -6.34 3.07 5.42
CA CYS A 201 -7.24 3.23 4.29
C CYS A 201 -7.42 1.97 3.44
N ASN A 202 -6.42 1.08 3.36
CA ASN A 202 -6.55 -0.16 2.59
C ASN A 202 -7.25 -1.27 3.37
N ILE A 203 -7.28 -1.22 4.70
CA ILE A 203 -7.96 -2.24 5.50
C ILE A 203 -9.45 -1.93 5.56
N LYS A 204 -9.78 -0.76 6.10
CA LYS A 204 -11.15 -0.30 6.27
C LYS A 204 -11.17 1.23 6.12
N PRO A 205 -11.33 1.74 4.89
CA PRO A 205 -11.22 3.16 4.61
C PRO A 205 -12.14 4.04 5.47
N TYR A 206 -13.36 3.55 5.72
CA TYR A 206 -14.33 4.23 6.57
C TYR A 206 -15.16 3.22 7.41
N PRO A 207 -15.69 3.59 8.59
CA PRO A 207 -16.42 2.67 9.47
C PRO A 207 -17.66 2.02 8.85
N GLU A 208 -18.37 2.76 7.99
CA GLU A 208 -19.64 2.37 7.37
C GLU A 208 -19.48 1.80 5.95
N GLU A 209 -18.27 1.75 5.41
CA GLU A 209 -18.00 1.34 4.02
C GLU A 209 -17.32 -0.03 3.92
N GLY A 210 -17.13 -0.48 2.68
CA GLY A 210 -16.46 -1.74 2.36
C GLY A 210 -15.01 -1.79 2.83
N SER A 211 -14.62 -2.95 3.34
CA SER A 211 -13.28 -3.28 3.80
C SER A 211 -12.61 -4.27 2.86
N ILE A 212 -11.30 -4.47 3.02
CA ILE A 212 -10.57 -5.54 2.33
C ILE A 212 -11.15 -6.93 2.65
N CYS A 213 -11.80 -7.07 3.82
CA CYS A 213 -12.48 -8.31 4.21
C CYS A 213 -13.75 -8.59 3.40
N ASP A 214 -14.34 -7.58 2.76
CA ASP A 214 -15.57 -7.73 1.97
C ASP A 214 -15.30 -8.17 0.52
N MET A 215 -14.01 -8.24 0.15
CA MET A 215 -13.57 -8.65 -1.18
C MET A 215 -13.65 -10.16 -1.35
N THR A 216 -13.96 -10.60 -2.58
CA THR A 216 -13.77 -12.00 -2.95
C THR A 216 -12.28 -12.32 -3.00
N ARG A 217 -11.91 -13.59 -2.80
CA ARG A 217 -10.50 -14.02 -2.94
C ARG A 217 -9.93 -13.71 -4.32
N ARG A 218 -10.76 -13.81 -5.37
CA ARG A 218 -10.38 -13.44 -6.74
C ARG A 218 -10.03 -11.96 -6.85
N ASP A 219 -10.90 -11.08 -6.35
CA ASP A 219 -10.66 -9.64 -6.38
C ASP A 219 -9.42 -9.26 -5.56
N TRP A 220 -9.23 -9.90 -4.39
CA TRP A 220 -8.04 -9.66 -3.59
C TRP A 220 -6.75 -10.10 -4.32
N LEU A 221 -6.73 -11.31 -4.90
CA LEU A 221 -5.58 -11.77 -5.69
C LEU A 221 -5.28 -10.81 -6.84
N ARG A 222 -6.32 -10.34 -7.55
CA ARG A 222 -6.17 -9.31 -8.60
C ARG A 222 -5.51 -8.06 -8.07
N ALA A 223 -6.07 -7.49 -7.01
CA ALA A 223 -5.56 -6.27 -6.42
C ALA A 223 -4.11 -6.46 -5.95
N PHE A 224 -3.82 -7.51 -5.17
CA PHE A 224 -2.48 -7.83 -4.66
C PHE A 224 -1.46 -7.94 -5.80
N TRP A 225 -1.74 -8.74 -6.82
CA TRP A 225 -0.79 -8.98 -7.91
C TRP A 225 -0.62 -7.79 -8.85
N MET A 226 -1.67 -7.00 -9.10
CA MET A 226 -1.57 -5.73 -9.82
C MET A 226 -0.71 -4.71 -9.07
N MET A 227 -0.90 -4.57 -7.76
CA MET A 227 -0.11 -3.67 -6.94
C MET A 227 1.35 -4.12 -6.86
N LYS A 228 1.57 -5.44 -6.77
CA LYS A 228 2.90 -6.04 -6.82
C LYS A 228 3.58 -5.84 -8.17
N SER A 229 2.89 -5.93 -9.31
CA SER A 229 3.56 -5.83 -10.61
C SER A 229 4.21 -4.47 -10.83
N GLU A 230 3.56 -3.43 -10.29
CA GLU A 230 4.06 -2.06 -10.31
C GLU A 230 5.24 -1.83 -9.35
N TYR A 231 5.46 -2.72 -8.36
CA TYR A 231 6.61 -2.67 -7.45
C TYR A 231 7.95 -2.94 -8.15
N SER A 232 7.96 -3.59 -9.32
CA SER A 232 9.20 -3.77 -10.10
C SER A 232 9.93 -2.45 -10.41
N VAL A 233 9.21 -1.32 -10.34
CA VAL A 233 9.72 0.05 -10.52
C VAL A 233 10.19 0.69 -9.20
N LEU A 234 9.82 0.13 -8.04
CA LEU A 234 9.97 0.75 -6.73
C LEU A 234 10.73 -0.18 -5.77
N THR A 235 11.98 0.17 -5.45
CA THR A 235 12.82 -0.58 -4.51
C THR A 235 12.56 -0.24 -3.03
N SER A 236 11.43 0.38 -2.70
CA SER A 236 11.21 0.99 -1.37
C SER A 236 10.67 0.00 -0.33
N THR A 237 11.29 0.00 0.85
CA THR A 237 10.83 -0.71 2.06
C THR A 237 9.36 -0.45 2.38
N ALA A 238 8.86 0.76 2.08
CA ALA A 238 7.49 1.17 2.35
C ALA A 238 6.47 0.37 1.53
N ALA A 239 6.68 0.21 0.22
CA ALA A 239 5.74 -0.52 -0.61
C ALA A 239 5.77 -2.04 -0.32
N TYR A 240 6.91 -2.58 0.15
CA TYR A 240 6.96 -3.94 0.66
C TYR A 240 6.15 -4.10 1.96
N ALA A 241 6.40 -3.23 2.94
CA ALA A 241 5.70 -3.29 4.23
C ALA A 241 4.18 -3.15 4.06
N TRP A 242 3.76 -2.37 3.05
CA TRP A 242 2.36 -2.28 2.65
C TRP A 242 1.83 -3.59 2.04
N LEU A 243 2.54 -4.21 1.07
CA LEU A 243 2.11 -5.50 0.48
C LEU A 243 1.94 -6.56 1.57
N GLN A 244 2.87 -6.59 2.51
CA GLN A 244 2.82 -7.50 3.65
C GLN A 244 1.61 -7.22 4.54
N ASN A 245 1.35 -5.96 4.88
CA ASN A 245 0.19 -5.59 5.70
C ASN A 245 -1.15 -5.95 5.00
N ALA A 246 -1.25 -5.71 3.69
CA ALA A 246 -2.42 -6.08 2.91
C ALA A 246 -2.63 -7.60 2.86
N LEU A 247 -1.54 -8.37 2.78
CA LEU A 247 -1.55 -9.83 2.85
C LEU A 247 -2.00 -10.33 4.23
N ASP A 248 -1.36 -9.83 5.30
CA ASP A 248 -1.65 -10.19 6.68
C ASP A 248 -3.11 -9.89 7.03
N THR A 249 -3.59 -8.69 6.68
CA THR A 249 -4.99 -8.30 6.92
C THR A 249 -5.94 -9.22 6.18
N PHE A 250 -5.69 -9.51 4.90
CA PHE A 250 -6.57 -10.40 4.15
C PHE A 250 -6.60 -11.80 4.76
N TYR A 251 -5.46 -12.29 5.24
CA TYR A 251 -5.38 -13.55 5.97
C TYR A 251 -6.19 -13.51 7.27
N GLU A 252 -6.20 -12.41 8.01
CA GLU A 252 -7.06 -12.25 9.20
C GLU A 252 -8.56 -12.21 8.85
N CYS A 253 -8.93 -11.61 7.72
CA CYS A 253 -10.32 -11.51 7.26
C CYS A 253 -10.94 -12.85 6.84
N GLN A 254 -10.14 -13.73 6.23
CA GLN A 254 -10.65 -14.97 5.62
C GLN A 254 -10.75 -16.09 6.65
N ASN A 255 -11.99 -16.50 6.95
CA ASN A 255 -12.28 -17.59 7.88
C ASN A 255 -12.32 -18.99 7.24
N ASP A 256 -12.08 -19.16 5.93
CA ASP A 256 -12.41 -20.41 5.21
C ASP A 256 -11.20 -21.13 4.53
N PRO A 257 -11.12 -22.48 4.61
CA PRO A 257 -9.87 -23.23 4.68
C PRO A 257 -9.40 -23.92 3.38
N GLN A 258 -9.90 -23.57 2.19
CA GLN A 258 -9.43 -24.24 0.95
C GLN A 258 -8.79 -23.26 -0.03
N ALA A 259 -7.45 -23.26 -0.13
CA ALA A 259 -6.72 -22.50 -1.17
C ALA A 259 -6.90 -23.06 -2.59
N ASN A 260 -7.53 -24.23 -2.73
CA ASN A 260 -7.52 -25.02 -3.96
C ASN A 260 -8.23 -24.40 -5.18
N ASP A 261 -9.19 -23.50 -4.98
CA ASP A 261 -9.98 -22.93 -6.10
C ASP A 261 -9.11 -22.15 -7.10
N PHE A 262 -7.93 -21.70 -6.69
CA PHE A 262 -7.00 -20.93 -7.52
C PHE A 262 -5.70 -21.68 -7.85
N GLY A 263 -5.58 -22.96 -7.49
CA GLY A 263 -4.34 -23.75 -7.67
C GLY A 263 -3.81 -23.81 -9.11
N HIS A 264 -4.66 -23.51 -10.09
CA HIS A 264 -4.34 -23.45 -11.52
C HIS A 264 -3.70 -22.13 -11.97
N VAL A 265 -3.78 -21.06 -11.16
CA VAL A 265 -3.21 -19.72 -11.45
C VAL A 265 -2.41 -19.14 -10.27
N TYR A 266 -2.49 -19.72 -9.08
CA TYR A 266 -1.83 -19.26 -7.87
C TYR A 266 -1.45 -20.46 -7.01
N GLN A 267 -0.20 -20.51 -6.54
CA GLN A 267 0.27 -21.50 -5.58
C GLN A 267 1.16 -20.84 -4.54
N GLU A 268 1.11 -21.39 -3.33
CA GLU A 268 1.91 -20.94 -2.20
C GLU A 268 2.75 -22.11 -1.68
N PHE A 269 4.00 -21.80 -1.34
CA PHE A 269 4.97 -22.77 -0.87
C PHE A 269 5.61 -22.28 0.42
N LYS A 270 5.87 -23.19 1.34
CA LYS A 270 6.71 -22.97 2.51
C LYS A 270 8.10 -23.50 2.22
N LEU A 271 9.09 -22.61 2.17
CA LEU A 271 10.48 -22.98 1.92
C LEU A 271 11.28 -22.96 3.21
N THR A 272 11.99 -24.05 3.47
CA THR A 272 13.06 -24.10 4.47
C THR A 272 14.37 -23.78 3.77
N ILE A 273 15.07 -22.78 4.28
CA ILE A 273 16.31 -22.26 3.74
C ILE A 273 17.43 -22.50 4.74
N ASP A 274 18.45 -23.23 4.33
CA ASP A 274 19.69 -23.41 5.08
C ASP A 274 20.61 -22.21 4.83
N LEU A 275 21.10 -21.61 5.91
CA LEU A 275 22.03 -20.48 5.88
C LEU A 275 23.46 -21.02 5.85
N ILE A 276 24.05 -21.15 4.66
CA ILE A 276 25.36 -21.77 4.44
C ILE A 276 26.49 -20.82 4.86
N GLN A 277 26.44 -19.60 4.35
CA GLN A 277 27.36 -18.53 4.67
C GLN A 277 26.57 -17.24 4.72
N THR A 278 26.67 -16.48 5.80
CA THR A 278 25.95 -15.21 5.92
C THR A 278 26.93 -14.10 6.27
N SER A 279 26.68 -12.89 5.77
CA SER A 279 27.42 -11.70 6.22
C SER A 279 27.08 -11.32 7.66
N TRP A 280 26.03 -11.94 8.21
CA TRP A 280 25.55 -11.72 9.56
C TRP A 280 26.23 -12.72 10.49
N ASN A 281 27.18 -12.25 11.29
CA ASN A 281 27.82 -13.04 12.32
C ASN A 281 26.80 -13.55 13.36
N ASN A 282 27.22 -14.47 14.23
CA ASN A 282 26.44 -15.32 15.15
C ASN A 282 25.25 -14.74 15.96
N GLN A 283 24.94 -13.45 15.91
CA GLN A 283 23.79 -12.81 16.56
C GLN A 283 22.72 -12.44 15.53
N ILE A 284 21.70 -13.28 15.36
CA ILE A 284 20.58 -12.98 14.45
C ILE A 284 19.49 -12.28 15.27
N ASN A 285 19.57 -10.95 15.33
CA ASN A 285 18.43 -10.09 15.69
C ASN A 285 18.00 -9.32 14.44
N LEU A 286 17.61 -10.04 13.39
CA LEU A 286 16.99 -9.39 12.23
C LEU A 286 15.61 -8.91 12.64
N ASN A 287 15.29 -7.66 12.31
CA ASN A 287 13.90 -7.24 12.38
C ASN A 287 13.11 -7.87 11.21
N LYS A 288 11.78 -7.91 11.34
CA LYS A 288 10.88 -8.52 10.34
C LYS A 288 11.13 -7.98 8.93
N ASN A 289 11.30 -6.65 8.79
CA ASN A 289 11.52 -6.01 7.49
C ASN A 289 12.81 -6.49 6.81
N GLN A 290 13.90 -6.64 7.56
CA GLN A 290 15.15 -7.17 7.01
C GLN A 290 14.98 -8.62 6.56
N PHE A 291 14.32 -9.44 7.37
CA PHE A 291 14.10 -10.85 7.08
C PHE A 291 13.27 -11.04 5.81
N ASP A 292 12.22 -10.23 5.68
CA ASP A 292 11.35 -10.14 4.54
C ASP A 292 12.06 -9.70 3.25
N GLN A 293 12.97 -8.73 3.34
CA GLN A 293 13.80 -8.32 2.20
C GLN A 293 14.65 -9.47 1.66
N ILE A 294 15.20 -10.33 2.53
CA ILE A 294 15.90 -11.54 2.07
C ILE A 294 14.93 -12.45 1.34
N ALA A 295 13.74 -12.68 1.89
CA ALA A 295 12.76 -13.58 1.30
C ALA A 295 12.42 -13.15 -0.13
N VAL A 296 12.21 -11.85 -0.34
CA VAL A 296 12.00 -11.26 -1.67
C VAL A 296 13.18 -11.47 -2.61
N ASP A 297 14.42 -11.20 -2.16
CA ASP A 297 15.60 -11.41 -3.00
C ASP A 297 15.80 -12.90 -3.35
N ILE A 298 15.53 -13.81 -2.40
CA ILE A 298 15.51 -15.25 -2.66
C ILE A 298 14.47 -15.59 -3.74
N ALA A 299 13.24 -15.12 -3.61
CA ALA A 299 12.19 -15.36 -4.59
C ALA A 299 12.56 -14.82 -5.98
N HIS A 300 13.14 -13.62 -6.05
CA HIS A 300 13.61 -13.02 -7.30
C HIS A 300 14.71 -13.86 -7.95
N ARG A 301 15.65 -14.40 -7.18
CA ARG A 301 16.72 -15.26 -7.70
C ARG A 301 16.22 -16.64 -8.13
N ILE A 302 15.25 -17.22 -7.42
CA ILE A 302 14.56 -18.43 -7.86
C ILE A 302 13.88 -18.19 -9.21
N ALA A 303 13.14 -17.08 -9.36
CA ALA A 303 12.49 -16.71 -10.61
C ALA A 303 13.49 -16.60 -11.77
N LYS A 304 14.61 -15.90 -11.54
CA LYS A 304 15.70 -15.75 -12.51
C LYS A 304 16.33 -17.09 -12.88
N PHE A 305 16.61 -17.94 -11.90
CA PHE A 305 17.17 -19.28 -12.11
C PHE A 305 16.25 -20.13 -12.99
N LEU A 306 14.94 -20.06 -12.75
CA LEU A 306 13.95 -20.80 -13.52
C LEU A 306 13.65 -20.18 -14.89
N MET A 307 14.28 -19.05 -15.25
CA MET A 307 13.98 -18.27 -16.46
C MET A 307 12.49 -17.91 -16.54
N ALA A 308 11.90 -17.54 -15.40
CA ALA A 308 10.50 -17.20 -15.25
C ALA A 308 10.35 -15.66 -15.14
N PRO A 309 10.15 -14.94 -16.26
CA PRO A 309 10.10 -13.48 -16.26
C PRO A 309 8.96 -12.94 -15.37
N SER A 310 9.25 -11.87 -14.62
CA SER A 310 8.31 -11.24 -13.68
C SER A 310 7.10 -10.58 -14.34
N GLU A 311 7.18 -10.33 -15.65
CA GLU A 311 6.10 -9.81 -16.49
C GLU A 311 5.01 -10.86 -16.72
N ARG A 312 5.39 -12.15 -16.75
CA ARG A 312 4.48 -13.29 -16.96
C ARG A 312 4.06 -13.93 -15.65
N TRP A 313 5.00 -14.04 -14.70
CA TRP A 313 4.85 -14.80 -13.47
C TRP A 313 5.05 -13.91 -12.25
N GLY A 314 4.08 -13.91 -11.35
CA GLY A 314 4.15 -13.19 -10.09
C GLY A 314 4.97 -13.99 -9.08
N TRP A 315 6.02 -13.38 -8.51
CA TRP A 315 6.86 -13.99 -7.48
C TRP A 315 6.92 -13.10 -6.24
N TYR A 316 6.33 -13.51 -5.12
CA TYR A 316 6.40 -12.76 -3.87
C TYR A 316 6.81 -13.68 -2.73
N ALA A 317 7.59 -13.17 -1.77
CA ALA A 317 7.95 -13.95 -0.61
C ALA A 317 8.08 -13.08 0.62
N TYR A 318 7.83 -13.69 1.77
CA TYR A 318 7.94 -13.07 3.08
C TYR A 318 8.42 -14.10 4.10
N GLY A 319 9.06 -13.59 5.14
CA GLY A 319 9.56 -14.40 6.23
C GLY A 319 8.46 -14.81 7.20
N ILE A 320 8.46 -16.08 7.62
CA ILE A 320 7.57 -16.60 8.66
C ILE A 320 8.25 -16.42 10.03
N PRO A 321 7.68 -15.67 10.99
CA PRO A 321 8.32 -15.32 12.27
C PRO A 321 8.66 -16.47 13.24
N LEU A 322 8.55 -17.73 12.83
CA LEU A 322 8.83 -18.90 13.65
C LEU A 322 9.91 -19.76 13.00
N SER A 323 10.91 -20.12 13.81
CA SER A 323 11.99 -21.09 13.58
C SER A 323 13.24 -20.59 12.85
N ILE A 324 14.10 -19.85 13.56
CA ILE A 324 15.52 -20.23 13.54
C ILE A 324 15.64 -21.45 14.47
N GLN A 325 15.18 -22.61 13.99
CA GLN A 325 15.44 -23.86 14.69
C GLN A 325 16.83 -24.33 14.31
N ARG A 326 17.56 -24.89 15.29
CA ARG A 326 18.69 -25.75 14.96
C ARG A 326 18.11 -27.00 14.32
N SER A 327 18.37 -27.13 13.04
CA SER A 327 17.98 -28.26 12.23
C SER A 327 18.74 -29.53 12.63
N ILE A 328 18.31 -30.65 12.05
CA ILE A 328 19.13 -31.86 11.91
C ILE A 328 20.31 -31.58 10.95
N SER A 329 20.21 -30.55 10.10
CA SER A 329 21.35 -30.03 9.34
C SER A 329 22.30 -29.24 10.24
N THR A 330 23.59 -29.23 9.90
CA THR A 330 24.62 -28.45 10.61
C THR A 330 24.44 -26.94 10.48
N TYR A 331 23.46 -26.49 9.70
CA TYR A 331 23.23 -25.08 9.37
C TYR A 331 22.07 -24.50 10.19
N LYS A 332 22.12 -23.19 10.39
CA LYS A 332 20.92 -22.46 10.83
C LYS A 332 19.90 -22.52 9.69
N GLN A 333 18.62 -22.55 10.07
CA GLN A 333 17.52 -22.53 9.11
C GLN A 333 16.67 -21.29 9.27
N MET A 334 16.01 -20.92 8.19
CA MET A 334 14.91 -19.95 8.19
C MET A 334 13.78 -20.45 7.31
N THR A 335 12.57 -20.01 7.61
CA THR A 335 11.38 -20.38 6.86
C THR A 335 10.80 -19.15 6.16
N ILE A 336 10.53 -19.27 4.87
CA ILE A 336 9.82 -18.24 4.08
C ILE A 336 8.58 -18.83 3.43
N ALA A 337 7.57 -18.00 3.24
CA ALA A 337 6.48 -18.27 2.32
C ALA A 337 6.84 -17.73 0.93
N LEU A 338 6.59 -18.51 -0.11
CA LEU A 338 6.78 -18.17 -1.52
C LEU A 338 5.44 -18.28 -2.25
N LEU A 339 4.97 -17.16 -2.77
CA LEU A 339 3.75 -17.02 -3.55
C LEU A 339 4.13 -16.94 -5.03
N VAL A 340 3.54 -17.81 -5.85
CA VAL A 340 3.77 -17.88 -7.30
C VAL A 340 2.44 -17.76 -8.02
N ALA A 341 2.36 -16.88 -9.02
CA ALA A 341 1.13 -16.60 -9.74
C ALA A 341 1.31 -16.53 -11.26
N ASP A 342 0.27 -16.95 -11.97
CA ASP A 342 0.00 -16.64 -13.37
C ASP A 342 -0.63 -15.25 -13.48
N LEU A 343 0.16 -14.23 -13.81
CA LEU A 343 -0.33 -12.84 -13.85
C LEU A 343 -1.44 -12.64 -14.90
N PRO A 344 -1.28 -13.03 -16.18
CA PRO A 344 -2.37 -13.04 -17.15
C PRO A 344 -3.64 -13.76 -16.68
N GLY A 345 -3.51 -14.95 -16.08
CA GLY A 345 -4.64 -15.73 -15.58
C GLY A 345 -5.39 -15.02 -14.45
N ILE A 346 -4.67 -14.33 -13.56
CA ILE A 346 -5.27 -13.57 -12.46
C ILE A 346 -5.85 -12.23 -12.95
N ILE A 347 -5.08 -11.45 -13.72
CA ILE A 347 -5.34 -10.04 -14.01
C ILE A 347 -6.32 -9.86 -15.18
N ASN A 348 -6.20 -10.63 -16.25
CA ASN A 348 -6.88 -10.31 -17.52
C ASN A 348 -8.22 -11.00 -17.71
N ASP A 349 -8.60 -11.97 -16.87
CA ASP A 349 -9.86 -12.75 -16.98
C ASP A 349 -10.10 -13.44 -18.35
N THR A 350 -9.17 -13.35 -19.30
CA THR A 350 -9.30 -13.91 -20.66
C THR A 350 -9.15 -15.43 -20.70
N LEU A 351 -8.84 -16.06 -19.57
CA LEU A 351 -8.52 -17.48 -19.48
C LEU A 351 -9.12 -18.17 -18.25
N ILE A 352 -10.30 -17.76 -17.79
CA ILE A 352 -11.11 -18.65 -16.94
C ILE A 352 -12.28 -19.21 -17.76
N PRO A 353 -12.02 -20.18 -18.65
CA PRO A 353 -13.07 -21.11 -19.04
C PRO A 353 -13.54 -21.86 -17.78
N PRO A 354 -14.76 -22.40 -17.77
CA PRO A 354 -15.37 -22.98 -16.57
C PRO A 354 -14.46 -24.02 -15.90
N VAL A 355 -13.94 -23.70 -14.71
CA VAL A 355 -13.40 -24.54 -13.61
C VAL A 355 -12.37 -25.66 -13.94
N ASN A 356 -12.08 -25.98 -15.21
CA ASN A 356 -11.43 -27.24 -15.58
C ASN A 356 -10.27 -27.14 -16.59
N ILE A 357 -9.79 -25.94 -16.94
CA ILE A 357 -8.60 -25.83 -17.80
C ILE A 357 -7.40 -25.43 -16.94
N THR A 358 -6.61 -26.43 -16.55
CA THR A 358 -5.27 -26.22 -16.00
C THR A 358 -4.42 -25.39 -16.95
N ASN A 359 -3.86 -24.27 -16.50
CA ASN A 359 -2.79 -23.60 -17.23
C ASN A 359 -1.56 -24.53 -17.26
N ILE A 360 -1.31 -25.12 -18.43
CA ILE A 360 -0.23 -26.10 -18.64
C ILE A 360 1.13 -25.45 -18.37
N GLU A 361 1.36 -24.22 -18.84
CA GLU A 361 2.62 -23.50 -18.63
C GLU A 361 2.88 -23.24 -17.14
N PHE A 362 1.84 -22.87 -16.38
CA PHE A 362 1.96 -22.65 -14.94
C PHE A 362 2.29 -23.96 -14.23
N LYS A 363 1.61 -25.06 -14.60
CA LYS A 363 1.89 -26.39 -14.06
C LYS A 363 3.33 -26.83 -14.37
N GLU A 364 3.81 -26.58 -15.59
CA GLU A 364 5.19 -26.87 -16.00
C GLU A 364 6.20 -26.04 -15.22
N LEU A 365 5.92 -24.76 -14.97
CA LEU A 365 6.75 -23.90 -14.12
C LEU A 365 6.86 -24.45 -12.70
N ILE A 366 5.74 -24.83 -12.08
CA ILE A 366 5.74 -25.43 -10.75
C ILE A 366 6.51 -26.75 -10.75
N GLN A 367 6.31 -27.61 -11.75
CA GLN A 367 7.05 -28.87 -11.85
C GLN A 367 8.55 -28.63 -12.05
N LYS A 368 8.94 -27.60 -12.81
CA LYS A 368 10.33 -27.19 -12.98
C LYS A 368 10.95 -26.78 -11.65
N LEU A 369 10.25 -25.96 -10.85
CA LEU A 369 10.67 -25.58 -9.50
C LEU A 369 10.91 -26.81 -8.61
N LYS A 370 9.94 -27.73 -8.55
CA LYS A 370 10.05 -29.00 -7.80
C LYS A 370 11.25 -29.82 -8.24
N ASN A 371 11.43 -30.00 -9.55
CA ASN A 371 12.52 -30.79 -10.11
C ASN A 371 13.89 -30.16 -9.81
N THR A 372 14.01 -28.84 -9.85
CA THR A 372 15.25 -28.13 -9.50
C THR A 372 15.61 -28.34 -8.03
N LEU A 373 14.61 -28.32 -7.13
CA LEU A 373 14.82 -28.61 -5.72
C LEU A 373 15.31 -30.04 -5.49
N VAL A 374 14.67 -31.04 -6.09
CA VAL A 374 15.07 -32.46 -5.98
C VAL A 374 16.50 -32.71 -6.48
N LYS A 375 16.94 -31.93 -7.47
CA LYS A 375 18.33 -31.97 -7.96
C LYS A 375 19.35 -31.30 -7.02
N GLY A 376 18.88 -30.55 -6.03
CA GLY A 376 19.72 -29.75 -5.15
C GLY A 376 20.36 -28.54 -5.83
N ASP A 377 19.76 -28.05 -6.92
CA ASP A 377 20.34 -26.95 -7.71
C ASP A 377 19.92 -25.55 -7.19
N LEU A 378 19.02 -25.46 -6.20
CA LEU A 378 18.56 -24.19 -5.61
C LEU A 378 19.53 -23.62 -4.57
N GLN A 379 20.76 -23.34 -4.98
CA GLN A 379 21.69 -22.50 -4.24
C GLN A 379 21.54 -21.05 -4.68
N ILE A 380 21.25 -20.18 -3.72
CA ILE A 380 20.99 -18.76 -3.95
C ILE A 380 22.10 -17.95 -3.28
N GLN A 381 22.82 -17.16 -4.07
CA GLN A 381 23.85 -16.25 -3.55
C GLN A 381 23.40 -14.81 -3.75
N ASN A 382 23.51 -13.99 -2.71
CA ASN A 382 23.24 -12.55 -2.71
C ASN A 382 24.21 -11.79 -1.77
N ASP A 383 23.99 -10.50 -1.57
CA ASP A 383 24.83 -9.64 -0.72
C ASP A 383 24.78 -10.04 0.77
N ASN A 384 23.72 -10.74 1.19
CA ASN A 384 23.53 -11.27 2.54
C ASN A 384 24.20 -12.63 2.75
N GLY A 385 24.61 -13.33 1.67
CA GLY A 385 25.33 -14.59 1.75
C GLY A 385 24.90 -15.66 0.74
N ILE A 386 25.15 -16.92 1.12
CA ILE A 386 24.82 -18.14 0.39
C ILE A 386 23.72 -18.87 1.16
N PHE A 387 22.62 -19.09 0.48
CA PHE A 387 21.41 -19.74 0.95
C PHE A 387 21.16 -21.00 0.13
N TYR A 388 20.62 -22.02 0.78
CA TYR A 388 20.27 -23.27 0.12
C TYR A 388 18.83 -23.63 0.43
N VAL A 389 17.98 -23.83 -0.58
CA VAL A 389 16.60 -24.28 -0.36
C VAL A 389 16.66 -25.79 -0.06
N SER A 390 16.48 -26.15 1.20
CA SER A 390 16.61 -27.55 1.66
C SER A 390 15.29 -28.30 1.68
N GLN A 391 14.17 -27.59 1.79
CA GLN A 391 12.84 -28.18 1.76
C GLN A 391 11.81 -27.20 1.16
N MET A 392 10.79 -27.74 0.50
CA MET A 392 9.63 -27.02 0.02
C MET A 392 8.36 -27.81 0.34
N GLY A 393 7.46 -27.20 1.10
CA GLY A 393 6.11 -27.70 1.33
C GLY A 393 5.09 -26.95 0.46
N HIS A 394 4.21 -27.65 -0.23
CA HIS A 394 3.13 -27.05 -1.03
C HIS A 394 1.90 -26.81 -0.15
N CYS A 395 1.52 -25.56 0.04
CA CYS A 395 0.50 -25.16 1.01
C CYS A 395 -0.93 -25.53 0.57
N ILE A 396 -1.75 -26.02 1.51
CA ILE A 396 -3.18 -26.34 1.28
C ILE A 396 -4.07 -25.11 1.50
N ASP A 397 -3.61 -24.21 2.36
CA ASP A 397 -4.28 -23.00 2.78
C ASP A 397 -3.36 -21.78 2.57
N MET A 398 -3.94 -20.59 2.45
CA MET A 398 -3.18 -19.37 2.21
C MET A 398 -2.29 -18.94 3.40
N LYS A 399 -2.57 -19.42 4.61
CA LYS A 399 -1.67 -19.19 5.77
C LYS A 399 -0.59 -20.27 5.87
N CYS A 400 -0.62 -21.25 4.96
CA CYS A 400 0.26 -22.41 4.94
C CYS A 400 0.39 -23.12 6.30
N HIS A 401 -0.73 -23.30 7.01
CA HIS A 401 -0.75 -24.12 8.22
C HIS A 401 -0.53 -25.59 7.92
N ALA A 402 -0.97 -26.05 6.75
CA ALA A 402 -0.78 -27.41 6.27
C ALA A 402 -0.12 -27.44 4.88
N THR A 403 0.58 -28.53 4.59
CA THR A 403 1.15 -28.83 3.26
C THR A 403 0.60 -30.13 2.69
N ILE A 404 0.28 -30.17 1.39
CA ILE A 404 -0.15 -31.40 0.68
C ILE A 404 1.04 -32.32 0.44
N GLU A 405 2.19 -31.75 0.10
CA GLU A 405 3.41 -32.48 -0.21
C GLU A 405 4.61 -31.70 0.35
N ASP A 406 5.58 -32.42 0.90
CA ASP A 406 6.87 -31.88 1.29
C ASP A 406 7.95 -32.51 0.43
N ILE A 407 8.75 -31.67 -0.22
CA ILE A 407 9.86 -32.06 -1.09
C ILE A 407 11.14 -31.66 -0.39
N VAL A 408 12.02 -32.63 -0.20
CA VAL A 408 13.31 -32.44 0.49
C VAL A 408 14.42 -32.53 -0.55
N ALA A 409 15.30 -31.53 -0.56
CA ALA A 409 16.49 -31.52 -1.40
C ALA A 409 17.56 -32.47 -0.83
N PRO A 410 18.50 -32.94 -1.66
CA PRO A 410 19.70 -33.61 -1.15
C PRO A 410 20.45 -32.73 -0.12
N PRO A 411 21.26 -33.32 0.78
CA PRO A 411 22.11 -32.52 1.66
C PRO A 411 23.01 -31.59 0.87
N TYR A 412 23.20 -30.36 1.36
CA TYR A 412 24.10 -29.41 0.73
C TYR A 412 25.54 -29.97 0.69
N ASP A 413 26.08 -30.17 -0.52
CA ASP A 413 27.47 -30.58 -0.73
C ASP A 413 28.30 -29.42 -1.30
N SER A 414 29.18 -28.87 -0.45
CA SER A 414 30.08 -27.78 -0.82
C SER A 414 31.07 -28.15 -1.93
N LYS A 415 31.36 -29.44 -2.14
CA LYS A 415 32.35 -29.92 -3.12
C LYS A 415 31.80 -30.06 -4.54
N SER A 416 30.49 -30.26 -4.69
CA SER A 416 29.85 -30.38 -6.02
C SER A 416 29.88 -29.06 -6.80
N ASN A 417 29.87 -27.91 -6.12
CA ASN A 417 29.62 -26.62 -6.75
C ASN A 417 30.87 -25.83 -7.18
N SER A 418 32.08 -26.25 -6.79
CA SER A 418 33.32 -25.64 -7.31
C SER A 418 33.53 -25.89 -8.82
N ASN A 419 32.89 -26.92 -9.40
CA ASN A 419 33.08 -27.29 -10.80
C ASN A 419 32.04 -26.72 -11.78
N LYS A 420 30.85 -26.28 -11.31
CA LYS A 420 29.82 -25.71 -12.20
C LYS A 420 30.03 -24.22 -12.50
N SER A 421 30.64 -23.45 -11.59
CA SER A 421 30.90 -22.01 -11.81
C SER A 421 31.98 -21.74 -12.87
N CYS A 422 32.93 -22.66 -13.09
CA CYS A 422 33.97 -22.47 -14.10
C CYS A 422 33.47 -22.64 -15.54
N PHE A 423 32.45 -23.49 -15.76
CA PHE A 423 31.95 -23.77 -17.11
C PHE A 423 31.12 -22.61 -17.69
N SER A 424 30.34 -21.90 -16.86
CA SER A 424 29.54 -20.77 -17.34
C SER A 424 30.39 -19.57 -17.78
N MET A 425 31.57 -19.37 -17.17
CA MET A 425 32.46 -18.26 -17.53
C MET A 425 33.31 -18.59 -18.77
N MET A 426 33.67 -19.86 -18.96
CA MET A 426 34.35 -20.32 -20.19
C MET A 426 33.44 -20.30 -21.42
N SER A 427 32.14 -20.58 -21.28
CA SER A 427 31.21 -20.49 -22.42
C SER A 427 31.00 -19.05 -22.92
N LEU A 428 31.05 -18.04 -22.05
CA LEU A 428 31.01 -16.63 -22.49
C LEU A 428 32.29 -16.19 -23.20
N LEU A 429 33.46 -16.70 -22.77
CA LEU A 429 34.76 -16.43 -23.41
C LEU A 429 34.90 -17.13 -24.77
N LEU A 430 34.29 -18.30 -24.95
CA LEU A 430 34.30 -19.01 -26.24
C LEU A 430 33.39 -18.34 -27.28
N VAL A 431 32.27 -17.76 -26.88
CA VAL A 431 31.39 -17.03 -27.81
C VAL A 431 32.02 -15.71 -28.25
N THR A 432 32.78 -15.01 -27.42
CA THR A 432 33.51 -13.80 -27.84
C THR A 432 34.72 -14.09 -28.72
N LEU A 433 35.39 -15.24 -28.56
CA LEU A 433 36.51 -15.64 -29.42
C LEU A 433 36.10 -16.10 -30.82
N ILE A 434 34.88 -16.61 -31.01
CA ILE A 434 34.36 -17.02 -32.33
C ILE A 434 33.91 -15.82 -33.17
N PHE A 435 33.62 -14.66 -32.56
CA PHE A 435 33.28 -13.43 -33.29
C PHE A 435 34.49 -12.56 -33.68
N PHE A 436 35.71 -12.98 -33.34
CA PHE A 436 36.96 -12.25 -33.64
C PHE A 436 37.99 -13.06 -34.46
N LEU A 437 37.56 -14.16 -35.09
CA LEU A 437 38.26 -14.87 -36.16
C LEU A 437 37.36 -14.91 -37.40
#